data_AF-A0A1G3QPC9-F1
#
_entry.id   AF-A0A1G3QPC9-F1
#
_cell.length_a   1.000
_cell.length_b   1.000
_cell.length_c   1.000
_cell.angle_alpha   90.00
_cell.angle_beta   90.00
_cell.angle_gamma   90.00
#
_symmetry.space_group_name_H-M   'P 1'
#
loop_
_entity.id
_entity.type
_entity.pdbx_description
1 polymer ?
#
loop_
_entity_poly.entity_id
_entity_poly.type
_entity_poly.pdbx_seq_one_letter_code
_entity_poly.pdbx_strand_id
1 'polypeptide(L)'
;MKIIFLTDIHGSFNQTAALIYESMADVYIIGGDLIDIPFYGINTAINYHDLQTDLKNLRKKMNREDMILEDFVDNLLDFPNVPDDIADKGTDYQQLTIRARRVMQQKYKVLENMISFKSSSQIFTLPGNYDMDLKYTSLHERDLHLHWHNLGGLKVAGYGGAEVWTAGIPERYIVKYNVGIGINDFNNEMYTFFKAVKPDIIVAHQPAHGIHDRISHIGPSGSPALRSFCENNPVKLCLTGHIHNDWGFTAVEGCVYLNPSNFGEVTTIQGEVSEGGFFYQIEFDSAEMARVSLKKFVNDRIHDIAEYYRKEGKWVEDIIDNERFQARRIGENYDMKVEKYSHIPEIELFKDIKNFFRMFRTLETEARLDELEKAIEVLQGEFTDIAMDVVGSVNMGISQQSSDIDVVLYLRCGQNCRDLYEQCGCYRQAKTKIEEIIGGKYEFEIIDCIDLNVVEQSIVTKNYECEVTQRFVAYRSICRPINYKVIAPIEDILNENIEFRRELEGSIRSYFRIFATTSQHMRSFDKYESRLKSIGIKLPESIRDKIRQYLQVAHPDN
;
A
#
# COMPACT_ATOMS: atom_id res chain seq x y z
N MET A 1 -5.16 18.74 -0.36
CA MET A 1 -3.96 17.89 -0.48
C MET A 1 -4.26 16.53 0.13
N LYS A 2 -3.92 15.43 -0.55
CA LYS A 2 -4.14 14.05 -0.14
C LYS A 2 -2.78 13.37 0.08
N ILE A 3 -2.56 12.83 1.28
CA ILE A 3 -1.36 12.07 1.66
C ILE A 3 -1.77 10.61 1.86
N ILE A 4 -1.01 9.67 1.30
CA ILE A 4 -1.09 8.25 1.66
C ILE A 4 0.15 7.89 2.49
N PHE A 5 -0.08 7.40 3.70
CA PHE A 5 0.96 6.95 4.62
C PHE A 5 0.82 5.45 4.88
N LEU A 6 1.89 4.73 4.60
CA LEU A 6 2.05 3.31 4.94
C LEU A 6 3.40 3.13 5.63
N THR A 7 3.52 2.12 6.47
CA THR A 7 4.78 1.84 7.16
C THR A 7 5.05 0.35 7.25
N ASP A 8 6.29 -0.01 7.57
CA ASP A 8 6.70 -1.38 7.88
C ASP A 8 6.34 -2.32 6.71
N ILE A 9 6.84 -1.99 5.52
CA ILE A 9 6.52 -2.75 4.29
C ILE A 9 7.26 -4.09 4.24
N HIS A 10 8.33 -4.28 5.02
CA HIS A 10 9.08 -5.53 5.17
C HIS A 10 9.34 -6.27 3.84
N GLY A 11 9.82 -5.56 2.82
CA GLY A 11 10.14 -6.16 1.52
C GLY A 11 8.93 -6.47 0.62
N SER A 12 7.70 -6.12 1.01
CA SER A 12 6.48 -6.21 0.19
C SER A 12 6.45 -5.16 -0.94
N PHE A 13 7.50 -5.11 -1.76
CA PHE A 13 7.70 -4.10 -2.79
C PHE A 13 6.62 -4.15 -3.88
N ASN A 14 6.21 -5.35 -4.30
CA ASN A 14 5.16 -5.52 -5.29
C ASN A 14 3.82 -4.96 -4.79
N GLN A 15 3.44 -5.29 -3.55
CA GLN A 15 2.20 -4.79 -2.94
C GLN A 15 2.26 -3.27 -2.71
N THR A 16 3.43 -2.75 -2.35
CA THR A 16 3.67 -1.30 -2.16
C THR A 16 3.51 -0.57 -3.48
N ALA A 17 4.15 -1.05 -4.53
CA ALA A 17 4.03 -0.48 -5.87
C ALA A 17 2.58 -0.57 -6.38
N ALA A 18 1.94 -1.73 -6.18
CA ALA A 18 0.54 -1.91 -6.52
C ALA A 18 -0.35 -0.89 -5.81
N LEU A 19 -0.22 -0.67 -4.49
CA LEU A 19 -0.97 0.38 -3.79
C LEU A 19 -0.74 1.77 -4.42
N ILE A 20 0.52 2.13 -4.70
CA ILE A 20 0.86 3.43 -5.31
C ILE A 20 0.19 3.59 -6.69
N TYR A 21 0.14 2.52 -7.48
CA TYR A 21 -0.53 2.52 -8.79
C TYR A 21 -2.05 2.29 -8.70
N GLU A 22 -2.58 1.78 -7.59
CA GLU A 22 -4.00 1.57 -7.36
C GLU A 22 -4.69 2.81 -6.82
N SER A 23 -4.00 3.57 -5.98
CA SER A 23 -4.49 4.76 -5.33
C SER A 23 -4.18 6.06 -6.09
N MET A 24 -4.64 7.17 -5.53
CA MET A 24 -4.29 8.53 -5.95
C MET A 24 -4.01 9.37 -4.71
N ALA A 25 -2.85 10.02 -4.68
CA ALA A 25 -2.45 10.98 -3.65
C ALA A 25 -1.48 12.00 -4.23
N ASP A 26 -1.45 13.20 -3.66
CA ASP A 26 -0.43 14.21 -3.98
C ASP A 26 0.94 13.76 -3.45
N VAL A 27 0.93 13.07 -2.30
CA VAL A 27 2.12 12.66 -1.57
C VAL A 27 1.95 11.22 -1.06
N TYR A 28 2.96 10.39 -1.28
CA TYR A 28 3.12 9.08 -0.65
C TYR A 28 4.28 9.15 0.35
N ILE A 29 4.06 8.64 1.56
CA ILE A 29 5.09 8.50 2.58
C ILE A 29 5.17 7.03 2.95
N ILE A 30 6.29 6.39 2.65
CA ILE A 30 6.58 5.00 3.00
C ILE A 30 7.53 5.03 4.20
N GLY A 31 6.97 4.87 5.40
CA GLY A 31 7.75 4.87 6.64
C GLY A 31 8.31 3.50 6.97
N GLY A 32 9.47 3.43 7.61
CA GLY A 32 9.86 2.29 8.43
C GLY A 32 10.09 0.95 7.74
N ASP A 33 11.09 0.22 8.23
CA ASP A 33 11.35 -1.19 7.95
C ASP A 33 11.03 -1.60 6.50
N LEU A 34 11.71 -0.93 5.57
CA LEU A 34 11.47 -1.08 4.14
C LEU A 34 11.87 -2.48 3.65
N ILE A 35 12.83 -3.11 4.33
CA ILE A 35 13.25 -4.48 4.09
C ILE A 35 12.95 -5.38 5.29
N ASP A 36 12.85 -6.68 5.03
CA ASP A 36 12.63 -7.76 6.00
C ASP A 36 13.95 -8.36 6.54
N ILE A 37 14.85 -8.74 5.64
CA ILE A 37 16.14 -9.37 5.94
C ILE A 37 17.21 -8.90 4.95
N PRO A 38 18.50 -8.91 5.30
CA PRO A 38 19.56 -8.43 4.43
C PRO A 38 20.10 -9.54 3.51
N PHE A 39 19.33 -10.60 3.29
CA PHE A 39 19.68 -11.74 2.44
C PHE A 39 18.47 -12.19 1.58
N TYR A 40 18.72 -12.97 0.53
CA TYR A 40 17.65 -13.61 -0.26
C TYR A 40 17.23 -14.98 0.30
N GLY A 41 18.09 -15.61 1.10
CA GLY A 41 17.88 -16.95 1.63
C GLY A 41 17.82 -16.94 3.15
N ILE A 42 16.76 -17.53 3.71
CA ILE A 42 16.54 -17.59 5.16
C ILE A 42 17.67 -18.34 5.89
N ASN A 43 18.21 -19.41 5.31
CA ASN A 43 19.34 -20.16 5.89
C ASN A 43 20.60 -19.29 6.05
N THR A 44 20.84 -18.38 5.10
CA THR A 44 21.97 -17.43 5.19
C THR A 44 21.72 -16.38 6.26
N ALA A 45 20.47 -15.90 6.39
CA ALA A 45 20.09 -14.97 7.44
C ALA A 45 20.24 -15.58 8.84
N ILE A 46 19.80 -16.84 9.03
CA ILE A 46 19.97 -17.60 10.27
C ILE A 46 21.46 -17.76 10.60
N ASN A 47 22.27 -18.25 9.65
CA ASN A 47 23.71 -18.41 9.89
C ASN A 47 24.40 -17.08 10.24
N TYR A 48 24.01 -15.98 9.57
CA TYR A 48 24.53 -14.66 9.90
C TYR A 48 24.15 -14.23 11.31
N HIS A 49 22.89 -14.44 11.71
CA HIS A 49 22.40 -14.14 13.05
C HIS A 49 23.11 -14.95 14.14
N ASP A 50 23.37 -16.23 13.90
CA ASP A 50 24.09 -17.10 14.84
C ASP A 50 25.54 -16.61 15.03
N LEU A 51 26.25 -16.33 13.94
CA LEU A 51 27.59 -15.73 13.98
C LEU A 51 27.59 -14.38 14.70
N GLN A 52 26.60 -13.53 14.40
CA GLN A 52 26.44 -12.22 15.04
C GLN A 52 26.26 -12.37 16.55
N THR A 53 25.45 -13.32 16.99
CA THR A 53 25.16 -13.59 18.40
C THR A 53 26.40 -14.12 19.13
N ASP A 54 27.11 -15.08 18.54
CA ASP A 54 28.35 -15.63 19.07
C ASP A 54 29.42 -14.54 19.26
N LEU A 55 29.64 -13.73 18.23
CA LEU A 55 30.65 -12.66 18.25
C LEU A 55 30.25 -11.52 19.19
N LYS A 56 28.96 -11.19 19.31
CA LYS A 56 28.46 -10.22 20.29
C LYS A 56 28.70 -10.71 21.73
N ASN A 57 28.46 -11.98 22.00
CA ASN A 57 28.76 -12.59 23.30
C ASN A 57 30.26 -12.57 23.61
N LEU A 58 31.11 -12.81 22.60
CA LEU A 58 32.55 -12.71 22.74
C LEU A 58 33.01 -11.27 23.02
N ARG A 59 32.51 -10.29 22.25
CA ARG A 59 32.75 -8.85 22.47
C ARG A 59 32.44 -8.43 23.91
N LYS A 60 31.31 -8.90 24.43
CA LYS A 60 30.89 -8.68 25.82
C LYS A 60 31.84 -9.33 26.83
N LYS A 61 32.22 -10.60 26.65
CA LYS A 61 33.19 -11.29 27.52
C LYS A 61 34.56 -10.61 27.56
N MET A 62 34.92 -9.92 26.48
CA MET A 62 36.17 -9.17 26.37
C MET A 62 36.07 -7.71 26.83
N ASN A 63 34.90 -7.26 27.33
CA ASN A 63 34.62 -5.88 27.74
C ASN A 63 34.93 -4.85 26.63
N ARG A 64 34.47 -5.13 25.40
CA ARG A 64 34.66 -4.28 24.20
C ARG A 64 33.33 -3.78 23.62
N GLU A 65 32.32 -3.56 24.47
CA GLU A 65 30.98 -3.14 24.04
C GLU A 65 30.92 -1.67 23.57
N ASP A 66 32.00 -0.92 23.73
CA ASP A 66 32.20 0.44 23.21
C ASP A 66 32.40 0.50 21.69
N MET A 67 32.68 -0.65 21.07
CA MET A 67 32.88 -0.79 19.64
C MET A 67 31.66 -1.42 18.95
N ILE A 68 31.33 -1.00 17.73
CA ILE A 68 30.38 -1.75 16.90
C ILE A 68 30.95 -3.13 16.56
N LEU A 69 30.06 -4.10 16.31
CA LEU A 69 30.46 -5.50 16.22
C LEU A 69 31.44 -5.75 15.07
N GLU A 70 31.25 -5.09 13.93
CA GLU A 70 32.14 -5.21 12.78
C GLU A 70 33.56 -4.72 13.11
N ASP A 71 33.71 -3.55 13.77
CA ASP A 71 35.04 -3.05 14.17
C ASP A 71 35.71 -3.98 15.20
N PHE A 72 34.92 -4.58 16.10
CA PHE A 72 35.42 -5.57 17.04
C PHE A 72 35.95 -6.81 16.31
N VAL A 73 35.23 -7.32 15.30
CA VAL A 73 35.64 -8.48 14.51
C VAL A 73 36.87 -8.16 13.67
N ASP A 74 36.92 -6.98 13.04
CA ASP A 74 38.08 -6.52 12.29
C ASP A 74 39.34 -6.54 13.18
N ASN A 75 39.26 -5.94 14.38
CA ASN A 75 40.33 -5.97 15.36
C ASN A 75 40.66 -7.39 15.84
N LEU A 76 39.63 -8.24 16.05
CA LEU A 76 39.80 -9.61 16.51
C LEU A 76 40.69 -10.40 15.54
N LEU A 77 40.43 -10.30 14.24
CA LEU A 77 41.18 -11.02 13.21
C LEU A 77 42.63 -10.51 13.04
N ASP A 78 42.92 -9.29 13.48
CA ASP A 78 44.28 -8.73 13.49
C ASP A 78 45.13 -9.21 14.70
N PHE A 79 44.54 -9.90 15.68
CA PHE A 79 45.31 -10.40 16.83
C PHE A 79 46.12 -11.66 16.48
N PRO A 80 47.43 -11.71 16.80
CA PRO A 80 48.34 -12.76 16.34
C PRO A 80 48.13 -14.16 16.96
N ASN A 81 47.18 -14.33 17.89
CA ASN A 81 46.94 -15.59 18.61
C ASN A 81 45.44 -15.90 18.81
N VAL A 82 44.57 -15.48 17.88
CA VAL A 82 43.15 -15.87 17.95
C VAL A 82 43.01 -17.36 17.63
N PRO A 83 42.25 -18.14 18.43
CA PRO A 83 41.92 -19.52 18.12
C PRO A 83 41.31 -19.67 16.72
N ASP A 84 41.72 -20.71 15.98
CA ASP A 84 41.28 -20.92 14.58
C ASP A 84 39.75 -20.92 14.43
N ASP A 85 39.02 -21.51 15.37
CA ASP A 85 37.55 -21.54 15.35
C ASP A 85 36.91 -20.15 15.45
N ILE A 86 37.54 -19.24 16.19
CA ILE A 86 37.09 -17.84 16.32
C ILE A 86 37.48 -17.05 15.07
N ALA A 87 38.67 -17.31 14.51
CA ALA A 87 39.13 -16.67 13.29
C ALA A 87 38.25 -17.04 12.08
N ASP A 88 37.86 -18.31 11.96
CA ASP A 88 36.94 -18.79 10.93
C ASP A 88 35.57 -18.10 11.05
N LYS A 89 34.99 -18.08 12.25
CA LYS A 89 33.72 -17.38 12.52
C LYS A 89 33.78 -15.89 12.19
N GLY A 90 34.87 -15.22 12.57
CA GLY A 90 35.07 -13.80 12.28
C GLY A 90 35.18 -13.53 10.78
N THR A 91 35.92 -14.38 10.05
CA THR A 91 36.08 -14.28 8.60
C THR A 91 34.75 -14.50 7.87
N ASP A 92 33.99 -15.53 8.26
CA ASP A 92 32.67 -15.82 7.70
C ASP A 92 31.69 -14.67 7.97
N TYR A 93 31.70 -14.11 9.18
CA TYR A 93 30.89 -12.97 9.55
C TYR A 93 31.23 -11.72 8.71
N GLN A 94 32.51 -11.41 8.48
CA GLN A 94 32.91 -10.31 7.61
C GLN A 94 32.41 -10.49 6.18
N GLN A 95 32.59 -11.68 5.59
CA GLN A 95 32.13 -11.98 4.23
C GLN A 95 30.61 -11.84 4.10
N LEU A 96 29.86 -12.38 5.06
CA LEU A 96 28.42 -12.26 5.09
C LEU A 96 27.96 -10.82 5.32
N THR A 97 28.68 -10.02 6.11
CA THR A 97 28.39 -8.60 6.31
C THR A 97 28.56 -7.79 5.02
N ILE A 98 29.61 -8.06 4.23
CA ILE A 98 29.80 -7.45 2.91
C ILE A 98 28.66 -7.85 1.95
N ARG A 99 28.27 -9.13 1.98
CA ARG A 99 27.15 -9.63 1.17
C ARG A 99 25.82 -9.00 1.58
N ALA A 100 25.55 -8.89 2.87
CA ALA A 100 24.36 -8.27 3.44
C ALA A 100 24.18 -6.85 2.90
N ARG A 101 25.24 -6.02 2.99
CA ARG A 101 25.26 -4.65 2.44
C ARG A 101 24.83 -4.61 0.98
N ARG A 102 25.40 -5.47 0.13
CA ARG A 102 25.10 -5.50 -1.31
C ARG A 102 23.64 -5.89 -1.57
N VAL A 103 23.12 -6.86 -0.83
CA VAL A 103 21.72 -7.30 -0.97
C VAL A 103 20.76 -6.21 -0.52
N MET A 104 21.01 -5.56 0.62
CA MET A 104 20.21 -4.41 1.09
C MET A 104 20.16 -3.31 0.03
N GLN A 105 21.32 -2.86 -0.48
CA GLN A 105 21.39 -1.86 -1.55
C GLN A 105 20.62 -2.27 -2.81
N GLN A 106 20.69 -3.54 -3.18
CA GLN A 106 19.94 -4.06 -4.32
C GLN A 106 18.43 -4.06 -4.07
N LYS A 107 17.97 -4.42 -2.86
CA LYS A 107 16.55 -4.35 -2.48
C LYS A 107 16.02 -2.92 -2.57
N TYR A 108 16.76 -1.92 -2.06
CA TYR A 108 16.38 -0.50 -2.21
C TYR A 108 16.34 -0.04 -3.66
N LYS A 109 17.26 -0.52 -4.50
CA LYS A 109 17.23 -0.24 -5.94
C LYS A 109 16.00 -0.83 -6.62
N VAL A 110 15.57 -2.02 -6.20
CA VAL A 110 14.33 -2.64 -6.71
C VAL A 110 13.12 -1.81 -6.31
N LEU A 111 13.02 -1.40 -5.04
CA LEU A 111 11.94 -0.53 -4.58
C LEU A 111 11.92 0.79 -5.34
N GLU A 112 13.07 1.47 -5.48
CA GLU A 112 13.18 2.71 -6.25
C GLU A 112 12.69 2.54 -7.68
N ASN A 113 13.16 1.51 -8.38
CA ASN A 113 12.73 1.25 -9.75
C ASN A 113 11.20 1.04 -9.83
N MET A 114 10.62 0.33 -8.86
CA MET A 114 9.18 0.04 -8.85
C MET A 114 8.32 1.27 -8.61
N ILE A 115 8.78 2.25 -7.83
CA ILE A 115 8.01 3.47 -7.51
C ILE A 115 8.35 4.66 -8.42
N SER A 116 9.50 4.65 -9.09
CA SER A 116 10.01 5.76 -9.90
C SER A 116 9.14 6.14 -11.10
N PHE A 117 8.29 5.23 -11.61
CA PHE A 117 7.41 5.52 -12.74
C PHE A 117 6.21 6.40 -12.38
N LYS A 118 5.89 6.52 -11.09
CA LYS A 118 4.83 7.42 -10.62
C LYS A 118 5.34 8.87 -10.60
N SER A 119 5.13 9.59 -11.69
CA SER A 119 5.63 10.96 -11.88
C SER A 119 4.67 12.07 -11.42
N SER A 120 3.37 11.77 -11.25
CA SER A 120 2.36 12.76 -10.84
C SER A 120 2.28 13.01 -9.34
N SER A 121 3.04 12.26 -8.52
CA SER A 121 2.99 12.35 -7.06
C SER A 121 4.39 12.43 -6.46
N GLN A 122 4.54 13.12 -5.33
CA GLN A 122 5.78 13.07 -4.55
C GLN A 122 5.81 11.80 -3.70
N ILE A 123 6.96 11.14 -3.62
CA ILE A 123 7.12 9.90 -2.84
C ILE A 123 8.35 10.04 -1.96
N PHE A 124 8.14 9.93 -0.65
CA PHE A 124 9.18 9.96 0.37
C PHE A 124 9.29 8.60 1.06
N THR A 125 10.51 8.24 1.45
CA THR A 125 10.81 7.04 2.23
C THR A 125 11.50 7.44 3.53
N LEU A 126 11.15 6.78 4.63
CA LEU A 126 11.82 6.94 5.91
C LEU A 126 12.40 5.59 6.34
N PRO A 127 13.68 5.49 6.70
CA PRO A 127 14.25 4.25 7.20
C PRO A 127 13.74 3.88 8.59
N GLY A 128 13.52 2.59 8.85
CA GLY A 128 13.29 2.04 10.18
C GLY A 128 14.55 1.42 10.81
N ASN A 129 14.37 0.47 11.72
CA ASN A 129 15.46 -0.24 12.40
C ASN A 129 15.99 -1.44 11.61
N TYR A 130 15.28 -1.90 10.59
CA TYR A 130 15.79 -2.89 9.63
C TYR A 130 16.60 -2.25 8.52
N ASP A 131 16.51 -0.92 8.39
CA ASP A 131 17.03 -0.22 7.24
C ASP A 131 18.43 0.34 7.45
N MET A 132 19.19 0.33 6.35
CA MET A 132 20.43 1.07 6.30
C MET A 132 20.19 2.56 6.07
N ASP A 133 21.20 3.36 6.35
CA ASP A 133 21.19 4.79 6.05
C ASP A 133 20.97 5.06 4.55
N LEU A 134 19.78 5.59 4.22
CA LEU A 134 19.27 5.67 2.85
C LEU A 134 20.09 6.62 1.97
N LYS A 135 20.85 7.57 2.56
CA LYS A 135 21.76 8.44 1.81
C LYS A 135 22.80 7.66 0.98
N TYR A 136 23.07 6.41 1.34
CA TYR A 136 24.02 5.53 0.63
C TYR A 136 23.32 4.50 -0.29
N THR A 137 22.06 4.75 -0.64
CA THR A 137 21.20 3.84 -1.40
C THR A 137 20.58 4.52 -2.62
N SER A 138 19.87 3.75 -3.46
CA SER A 138 19.09 4.32 -4.56
C SER A 138 17.90 5.19 -4.12
N LEU A 139 17.50 5.14 -2.84
CA LEU A 139 16.40 5.93 -2.29
C LEU A 139 16.84 7.30 -1.74
N HIS A 140 18.11 7.69 -1.85
CA HIS A 140 18.64 8.93 -1.27
C HIS A 140 17.86 10.20 -1.64
N GLU A 141 17.36 10.30 -2.88
CA GLU A 141 16.54 11.45 -3.32
C GLU A 141 15.13 11.47 -2.70
N ARG A 142 14.70 10.36 -2.10
CA ARG A 142 13.39 10.21 -1.42
C ARG A 142 13.53 10.17 0.10
N ASP A 143 14.75 10.18 0.62
CA ASP A 143 15.03 10.01 2.04
C ASP A 143 14.50 11.19 2.86
N LEU A 144 13.64 10.89 3.82
CA LEU A 144 13.06 11.88 4.73
C LEU A 144 13.83 11.98 6.06
N HIS A 145 14.73 11.05 6.39
CA HIS A 145 15.47 11.10 7.65
C HIS A 145 16.40 12.32 7.68
N LEU A 146 16.20 13.20 8.67
CA LEU A 146 16.91 14.49 8.80
C LEU A 146 16.69 15.44 7.62
N HIS A 147 15.61 15.24 6.85
CA HIS A 147 15.18 16.10 5.76
C HIS A 147 13.78 16.65 6.01
N TRP A 148 13.46 17.75 5.33
CA TRP A 148 12.14 18.35 5.36
C TRP A 148 11.75 18.92 4.00
N HIS A 149 10.46 18.93 3.74
CA HIS A 149 9.86 19.43 2.50
C HIS A 149 8.65 20.30 2.81
N ASN A 150 8.34 21.25 1.91
CA ASN A 150 7.12 22.04 1.97
C ASN A 150 6.10 21.49 0.98
N LEU A 151 4.98 20.98 1.48
CA LEU A 151 3.92 20.36 0.71
C LEU A 151 2.64 21.15 0.93
N GLY A 152 2.21 21.92 -0.08
CA GLY A 152 0.98 22.72 0.01
C GLY A 152 0.98 23.77 1.13
N GLY A 153 2.15 24.25 1.55
CA GLY A 153 2.30 25.20 2.67
C GLY A 153 2.54 24.53 4.03
N LEU A 154 2.46 23.21 4.13
CA LEU A 154 2.78 22.44 5.33
C LEU A 154 4.21 21.92 5.27
N LYS A 155 4.96 22.10 6.36
CA LYS A 155 6.30 21.53 6.50
C LYS A 155 6.21 20.10 7.01
N VAL A 156 6.73 19.17 6.20
CA VAL A 156 6.86 17.75 6.55
C VAL A 156 8.32 17.46 6.85
N ALA A 157 8.63 16.86 8.00
CA ALA A 157 10.00 16.50 8.38
C ALA A 157 10.07 15.07 8.92
N GLY A 158 11.17 14.38 8.65
CA GLY A 158 11.33 12.97 9.02
C GLY A 158 12.48 12.69 9.97
N TYR A 159 12.30 11.70 10.84
CA TYR A 159 13.38 11.10 11.62
C TYR A 159 13.21 9.59 11.75
N GLY A 160 13.94 8.84 10.91
CA GLY A 160 13.97 7.38 10.91
C GLY A 160 14.82 6.73 12.00
N GLY A 161 14.84 5.40 11.98
CA GLY A 161 15.46 4.54 13.00
C GLY A 161 14.60 4.34 14.25
N ALA A 162 15.02 3.41 15.11
CA ALA A 162 14.39 3.13 16.40
C ALA A 162 15.42 2.71 17.45
N GLU A 163 15.05 2.83 18.73
CA GLU A 163 15.90 2.46 19.88
C GLU A 163 15.84 0.95 20.16
N VAL A 164 16.21 0.15 19.16
CA VAL A 164 16.22 -1.31 19.27
C VAL A 164 17.41 -1.88 18.52
N TRP A 165 18.00 -2.94 19.07
CA TRP A 165 18.96 -3.76 18.34
C TRP A 165 18.22 -4.75 17.45
N THR A 166 18.33 -4.57 16.12
CA THR A 166 17.73 -5.48 15.14
C THR A 166 18.68 -6.63 14.83
N ALA A 167 18.38 -7.80 15.36
CA ALA A 167 19.18 -8.98 15.13
C ALA A 167 19.16 -9.41 13.65
N GLY A 168 20.30 -9.88 13.14
CA GLY A 168 20.44 -10.31 11.75
C GLY A 168 20.69 -9.17 10.75
N ILE A 169 20.70 -7.90 11.19
CA ILE A 169 21.11 -6.74 10.39
C ILE A 169 22.51 -6.28 10.83
N PRO A 170 23.42 -5.93 9.91
CA PRO A 170 24.74 -5.41 10.28
C PRO A 170 24.67 -4.10 11.07
N GLU A 171 25.34 -4.02 12.23
CA GLU A 171 25.32 -2.85 13.13
C GLU A 171 25.94 -1.62 12.46
N ARG A 172 26.91 -1.82 11.56
CA ARG A 172 27.60 -0.73 10.86
C ARG A 172 26.69 0.08 9.93
N TYR A 173 25.69 -0.54 9.33
CA TYR A 173 24.95 0.06 8.21
C TYR A 173 23.59 0.64 8.60
N ILE A 174 23.01 0.17 9.71
CA ILE A 174 21.73 0.65 10.21
C ILE A 174 21.77 2.15 10.52
N VAL A 175 20.61 2.79 10.36
CA VAL A 175 20.42 4.18 10.79
C VAL A 175 20.69 4.30 12.27
N LYS A 176 21.60 5.21 12.64
CA LYS A 176 21.93 5.47 14.04
C LYS A 176 20.82 6.27 14.69
N TYR A 177 20.17 5.68 15.68
CA TYR A 177 19.14 6.34 16.46
C TYR A 177 19.77 7.06 17.67
N ASN A 178 20.07 8.35 17.54
CA ASN A 178 20.75 9.14 18.58
C ASN A 178 19.77 9.88 19.51
N VAL A 179 18.69 9.18 19.92
CA VAL A 179 17.47 9.79 20.51
C VAL A 179 17.00 9.04 21.76
N GLY A 180 17.84 8.15 22.30
CA GLY A 180 17.46 7.16 23.31
C GLY A 180 16.89 7.69 24.64
N ILE A 181 16.21 6.80 25.36
CA ILE A 181 15.59 7.08 26.66
C ILE A 181 16.66 7.54 27.66
N GLY A 182 16.43 8.70 28.28
CA GLY A 182 17.35 9.30 29.26
C GLY A 182 18.33 10.33 28.65
N ILE A 183 18.34 10.52 27.34
CA ILE A 183 19.00 11.66 26.69
C ILE A 183 18.11 12.90 26.89
N ASN A 184 18.69 13.98 27.40
CA ASN A 184 17.96 15.24 27.55
C ASN A 184 17.64 15.87 26.17
N ASP A 185 16.58 16.67 26.10
CA ASP A 185 16.13 17.28 24.84
C ASP A 185 17.23 18.08 24.10
N PHE A 186 18.18 18.67 24.84
CA PHE A 186 19.31 19.43 24.27
C PHE A 186 20.32 18.58 23.51
N ASN A 187 20.51 17.31 23.92
CA ASN A 187 21.43 16.38 23.25
C ASN A 187 20.68 15.39 22.36
N ASN A 188 19.35 15.51 22.27
CA ASN A 188 18.52 14.67 21.43
C ASN A 188 18.54 15.20 19.98
N GLU A 189 19.07 14.41 19.04
CA GLU A 189 19.26 14.83 17.65
C GLU A 189 17.95 15.16 16.95
N MET A 190 16.95 14.29 17.09
CA MET A 190 15.60 14.49 16.54
C MET A 190 14.95 15.77 17.08
N TYR A 191 15.01 15.98 18.41
CA TYR A 191 14.46 17.18 19.03
C TYR A 191 15.13 18.45 18.49
N THR A 192 16.47 18.44 18.39
CA THR A 192 17.25 19.56 17.87
C THR A 192 16.91 19.86 16.41
N PHE A 193 16.81 18.81 15.59
CA PHE A 193 16.40 18.90 14.19
C PHE A 193 15.01 19.51 14.04
N PHE A 194 14.00 18.96 14.73
CA PHE A 194 12.63 19.47 14.63
C PHE A 194 12.47 20.89 15.18
N LYS A 195 13.23 21.26 16.22
CA LYS A 195 13.26 22.63 16.73
C LYS A 195 13.78 23.63 15.70
N ALA A 196 14.75 23.23 14.88
CA ALA A 196 15.28 24.05 13.80
C ALA A 196 14.27 24.17 12.64
N VAL A 197 13.63 23.07 12.25
CA VAL A 197 12.70 23.01 11.09
C VAL A 197 11.34 23.64 11.38
N LYS A 198 10.81 23.38 12.59
CA LYS A 198 9.44 23.67 13.04
C LYS A 198 8.40 23.04 12.10
N PRO A 199 8.29 21.71 12.05
CA PRO A 199 7.39 21.01 11.14
C PRO A 199 5.93 21.11 11.57
N ASP A 200 5.02 21.07 10.59
CA ASP A 200 3.59 20.89 10.80
C ASP A 200 3.24 19.38 10.84
N ILE A 201 3.97 18.57 10.07
CA ILE A 201 3.82 17.12 9.99
C ILE A 201 5.17 16.47 10.30
N ILE A 202 5.17 15.56 11.28
CA ILE A 202 6.32 14.73 11.61
C ILE A 202 6.10 13.31 11.10
N VAL A 203 7.14 12.73 10.50
CA VAL A 203 7.20 11.29 10.19
C VAL A 203 8.35 10.70 10.98
N ALA A 204 8.06 9.73 11.85
CA ALA A 204 9.09 9.02 12.60
C ALA A 204 8.84 7.52 12.46
N HIS A 205 9.89 6.69 12.56
CA HIS A 205 9.65 5.24 12.67
C HIS A 205 9.19 4.90 14.09
N GLN A 206 9.99 5.32 15.08
CA GLN A 206 9.67 5.17 16.50
C GLN A 206 8.41 5.97 16.89
N PRO A 207 7.39 5.33 17.51
CA PRO A 207 6.23 6.02 18.06
C PRO A 207 6.56 7.03 19.16
N ALA A 208 5.61 7.94 19.44
CA ALA A 208 5.70 8.84 20.57
C ALA A 208 5.37 8.09 21.87
N HIS A 209 6.09 8.40 22.96
CA HIS A 209 5.86 7.72 24.23
C HIS A 209 4.40 7.81 24.71
N GLY A 210 3.83 6.66 25.06
CA GLY A 210 2.46 6.51 25.53
C GLY A 210 1.38 6.62 24.45
N ILE A 211 1.73 6.65 23.16
CA ILE A 211 0.80 6.65 22.03
C ILE A 211 1.28 5.65 20.97
N HIS A 212 0.49 4.60 20.73
CA HIS A 212 0.77 3.59 19.70
C HIS A 212 2.14 2.94 19.86
N ASP A 213 2.54 2.70 21.12
CA ASP A 213 3.91 2.36 21.50
C ASP A 213 4.00 1.20 22.53
N ARG A 214 2.89 0.53 22.83
CA ARG A 214 2.84 -0.53 23.83
C ARG A 214 3.24 -1.88 23.26
N ILE A 215 4.21 -2.51 23.91
CA ILE A 215 4.56 -3.90 23.70
C ILE A 215 4.00 -4.71 24.88
N SER A 216 3.17 -5.73 24.62
CA SER A 216 2.35 -6.44 25.63
C SER A 216 3.07 -6.91 26.89
N HIS A 217 4.37 -7.22 26.81
CA HIS A 217 5.17 -7.72 27.94
C HIS A 217 6.20 -6.72 28.50
N ILE A 218 6.41 -5.59 27.82
CA ILE A 218 7.45 -4.60 28.18
C ILE A 218 6.81 -3.29 28.65
N GLY A 219 5.66 -2.92 28.09
CA GLY A 219 5.02 -1.62 28.29
C GLY A 219 5.33 -0.63 27.16
N PRO A 220 5.14 0.68 27.39
CA PRO A 220 5.42 1.73 26.42
C PRO A 220 6.91 1.80 26.05
N SER A 221 7.24 1.71 24.77
CA SER A 221 8.61 1.80 24.24
C SER A 221 8.86 3.04 23.37
N GLY A 222 7.88 3.91 23.21
CA GLY A 222 7.96 5.08 22.34
C GLY A 222 8.90 6.16 22.87
N SER A 223 9.28 7.10 22.00
CA SER A 223 10.22 8.18 22.27
C SER A 223 9.60 9.28 23.15
N PRO A 224 10.14 9.52 24.37
CA PRO A 224 9.67 10.62 25.22
C PRO A 224 9.96 12.00 24.62
N ALA A 225 11.08 12.14 23.91
CA ALA A 225 11.46 13.39 23.26
C ALA A 225 10.50 13.74 22.10
N LEU A 226 10.05 12.74 21.33
CA LEU A 226 9.05 12.96 20.28
C LEU A 226 7.73 13.41 20.88
N ARG A 227 7.30 12.74 21.95
CA ARG A 227 6.07 13.10 22.68
C ARG A 227 6.14 14.55 23.19
N SER A 228 7.21 14.88 23.93
CA SER A 228 7.47 16.21 24.46
C SER A 228 7.50 17.27 23.35
N PHE A 229 8.15 16.97 22.21
CA PHE A 229 8.20 17.91 21.10
C PHE A 229 6.81 18.21 20.54
N CYS A 230 6.01 17.17 20.24
CA CYS A 230 4.68 17.34 19.68
C CYS A 230 3.70 18.07 20.62
N GLU A 231 3.80 17.88 21.93
CA GLU A 231 2.94 18.58 22.91
C GLU A 231 3.29 20.06 23.08
N ASN A 232 4.57 20.41 22.92
CA ASN A 232 5.07 21.76 23.17
C ASN A 232 5.19 22.63 21.90
N ASN A 233 4.86 22.09 20.73
CA ASN A 233 4.98 22.76 19.44
C ASN A 233 3.71 22.54 18.61
N PRO A 234 3.38 23.42 17.64
CA PRO A 234 2.14 23.33 16.86
C PRO A 234 2.21 22.23 15.77
N VAL A 235 2.58 21.01 16.13
CA VAL A 235 2.60 19.85 15.23
C VAL A 235 1.17 19.35 15.05
N LYS A 236 0.69 19.33 13.81
CA LYS A 236 -0.69 18.90 13.48
C LYS A 236 -0.81 17.38 13.38
N LEU A 237 0.24 16.72 12.89
CA LEU A 237 0.22 15.31 12.55
C LEU A 237 1.57 14.64 12.83
N CYS A 238 1.54 13.49 13.48
CA CYS A 238 2.68 12.62 13.75
C CYS A 238 2.39 11.23 13.17
N LEU A 239 3.15 10.83 12.15
CA LEU A 239 3.03 9.55 11.45
C LEU A 239 4.12 8.60 11.94
N THR A 240 3.73 7.43 12.44
CA THR A 240 4.63 6.47 13.08
C THR A 240 4.39 5.03 12.65
N GLY A 241 5.35 4.13 12.92
CA GLY A 241 5.26 2.69 12.64
C GLY A 241 5.85 1.85 13.77
N HIS A 242 6.66 0.85 13.43
CA HIS A 242 7.47 0.02 14.33
C HIS A 242 6.68 -0.94 15.27
N ILE A 243 5.71 -0.43 16.02
CA ILE A 243 4.92 -1.22 16.98
C ILE A 243 3.62 -1.66 16.32
N HIS A 244 3.64 -2.82 15.67
CA HIS A 244 2.52 -3.27 14.84
C HIS A 244 1.24 -3.52 15.65
N ASN A 245 1.36 -4.00 16.88
CA ASN A 245 0.20 -4.36 17.70
C ASN A 245 -0.46 -3.18 18.41
N ASP A 246 0.17 -2.01 18.44
CA ASP A 246 -0.40 -0.79 19.04
C ASP A 246 -0.54 0.27 17.94
N TRP A 247 -1.69 0.24 17.27
CA TRP A 247 -1.99 1.00 16.06
C TRP A 247 -3.26 1.82 16.26
N GLY A 248 -3.50 2.79 15.36
CA GLY A 248 -4.75 3.51 15.28
C GLY A 248 -4.60 5.02 15.16
N PHE A 249 -5.68 5.70 15.54
CA PHE A 249 -5.82 7.15 15.55
C PHE A 249 -5.91 7.66 16.99
N THR A 250 -5.05 8.61 17.36
CA THR A 250 -5.14 9.28 18.66
C THR A 250 -4.93 10.78 18.48
N ALA A 251 -5.83 11.61 19.01
CA ALA A 251 -5.66 13.07 19.01
C ALA A 251 -5.40 13.58 20.43
N VAL A 252 -4.26 14.23 20.67
CA VAL A 252 -3.86 14.76 21.97
C VAL A 252 -3.23 16.15 21.79
N GLU A 253 -3.65 17.13 22.59
CA GLU A 253 -3.08 18.48 22.64
C GLU A 253 -2.90 19.16 21.25
N GLY A 254 -3.86 18.93 20.34
CA GLY A 254 -3.85 19.51 19.00
C GLY A 254 -3.03 18.73 17.94
N CYS A 255 -2.32 17.68 18.34
CA CYS A 255 -1.60 16.77 17.45
C CYS A 255 -2.40 15.48 17.22
N VAL A 256 -2.47 15.03 15.96
CA VAL A 256 -3.02 13.72 15.59
C VAL A 256 -1.87 12.74 15.40
N TYR A 257 -1.92 11.58 16.06
CA TYR A 257 -0.94 10.50 15.98
C TYR A 257 -1.55 9.32 15.24
N LEU A 258 -0.87 8.87 14.19
CA LEU A 258 -1.32 7.78 13.34
C LEU A 258 -0.24 6.70 13.26
N ASN A 259 -0.64 5.46 13.55
CA ASN A 259 0.11 4.26 13.22
C ASN A 259 -0.83 3.30 12.48
N PRO A 260 -0.67 3.06 11.16
CA PRO A 260 -1.55 2.17 10.42
C PRO A 260 -1.25 0.70 10.71
N SER A 261 -0.15 0.41 11.43
CA SER A 261 0.47 -0.89 11.54
C SER A 261 1.23 -1.35 10.29
N ASN A 262 1.59 -2.64 10.24
CA ASN A 262 2.41 -3.23 9.19
C ASN A 262 1.68 -3.27 7.84
N PHE A 263 2.34 -2.74 6.81
CA PHE A 263 1.89 -2.90 5.43
C PHE A 263 2.40 -4.22 4.83
N GLY A 264 3.63 -4.62 5.15
CA GLY A 264 4.15 -5.94 4.78
C GLY A 264 3.56 -7.05 5.64
N GLU A 265 3.65 -8.30 5.19
CA GLU A 265 3.36 -9.44 6.06
C GLU A 265 4.50 -9.60 7.07
N VAL A 266 4.19 -9.87 8.34
CA VAL A 266 5.19 -9.98 9.41
C VAL A 266 5.00 -11.26 10.20
N THR A 267 6.10 -11.90 10.60
CA THR A 267 6.03 -13.05 11.49
C THR A 267 6.00 -12.57 12.94
N THR A 268 4.94 -12.93 13.66
CA THR A 268 4.77 -12.65 15.09
C THR A 268 5.74 -13.47 15.94
N ILE A 269 5.87 -13.11 17.21
CA ILE A 269 6.73 -13.80 18.19
C ILE A 269 6.29 -15.27 18.37
N GLN A 270 5.02 -15.58 18.14
CA GLN A 270 4.42 -16.90 18.20
C GLN A 270 4.69 -17.73 16.93
N GLY A 271 5.33 -17.16 15.91
CA GLY A 271 5.60 -17.82 14.62
C GLY A 271 4.42 -17.77 13.65
N GLU A 272 3.32 -17.11 14.00
CA GLU A 272 2.18 -16.87 13.13
C GLU A 272 2.47 -15.68 12.20
N VAL A 273 1.96 -15.70 10.97
CA VAL A 273 2.08 -14.55 10.06
C VAL A 273 0.93 -13.60 10.34
N SER A 274 1.22 -12.37 10.74
CA SER A 274 0.26 -11.27 10.76
C SER A 274 0.14 -10.70 9.35
N GLU A 275 -1.09 -10.63 8.86
CA GLU A 275 -1.40 -10.00 7.59
C GLU A 275 -1.05 -8.51 7.60
N GLY A 276 -0.70 -7.99 6.42
CA GLY A 276 -0.41 -6.58 6.20
C GLY A 276 -1.45 -5.89 5.34
N GLY A 277 -1.01 -4.85 4.63
CA GLY A 277 -1.79 -4.05 3.71
C GLY A 277 -2.39 -2.79 4.34
N PHE A 278 -2.20 -2.53 5.63
CA PHE A 278 -2.81 -1.38 6.30
C PHE A 278 -2.09 -0.07 5.99
N PHE A 279 -2.86 0.98 5.75
CA PHE A 279 -2.35 2.33 5.47
C PHE A 279 -3.39 3.40 5.83
N TYR A 280 -2.93 4.64 5.97
CA TYR A 280 -3.80 5.81 6.14
C TYR A 280 -3.86 6.63 4.85
N GLN A 281 -5.07 7.07 4.50
CA GLN A 281 -5.29 8.20 3.60
C GLN A 281 -5.66 9.42 4.43
N ILE A 282 -5.00 10.54 4.20
CA ILE A 282 -5.16 11.77 4.99
C ILE A 282 -5.46 12.92 4.03
N GLU A 283 -6.56 13.62 4.27
CA GLU A 283 -7.03 14.72 3.44
C GLU A 283 -6.94 16.03 4.20
N PHE A 284 -6.22 16.97 3.60
CA PHE A 284 -6.12 18.35 4.05
C PHE A 284 -6.94 19.25 3.14
N ASP A 285 -7.81 20.06 3.74
CA ASP A 285 -8.36 21.25 3.10
C ASP A 285 -7.51 22.45 3.50
N SER A 286 -6.81 23.01 2.51
CA SER A 286 -5.78 24.03 2.72
C SER A 286 -4.71 23.56 3.73
N ALA A 287 -4.77 24.04 4.98
CA ALA A 287 -3.83 23.67 6.04
C ALA A 287 -4.47 22.84 7.17
N GLU A 288 -5.78 22.58 7.11
CA GLU A 288 -6.50 21.86 8.16
C GLU A 288 -6.82 20.44 7.72
N MET A 289 -6.66 19.49 8.63
CA MET A 289 -6.97 18.09 8.38
C MET A 289 -8.48 17.89 8.39
N ALA A 290 -9.03 17.58 7.22
CA ALA A 290 -10.46 17.40 7.02
C ALA A 290 -10.89 15.98 7.38
N ARG A 291 -10.11 14.99 6.95
CA ARG A 291 -10.48 13.57 7.02
C ARG A 291 -9.25 12.68 7.10
N VAL A 292 -9.34 11.61 7.88
CA VAL A 292 -8.35 10.53 7.93
C VAL A 292 -9.09 9.22 7.75
N SER A 293 -8.62 8.34 6.88
CA SER A 293 -9.25 7.04 6.63
C SER A 293 -8.21 5.93 6.80
N LEU A 294 -8.45 5.02 7.74
CA LEU A 294 -7.72 3.76 7.83
C LEU A 294 -8.24 2.83 6.74
N LYS A 295 -7.33 2.33 5.92
CA LYS A 295 -7.62 1.47 4.77
C LYS A 295 -6.72 0.25 4.79
N LYS A 296 -7.12 -0.79 4.05
CA LYS A 296 -6.31 -1.98 3.83
C LYS A 296 -6.25 -2.34 2.35
N PHE A 297 -5.06 -2.70 1.87
CA PHE A 297 -4.81 -3.11 0.52
C PHE A 297 -4.62 -4.62 0.41
N VAL A 298 -5.57 -5.31 -0.23
CA VAL A 298 -5.61 -6.77 -0.36
C VAL A 298 -5.97 -7.14 -1.79
N ASN A 299 -5.20 -8.03 -2.43
CA ASN A 299 -5.48 -8.57 -3.77
C ASN A 299 -5.82 -7.49 -4.82
N ASP A 300 -5.00 -6.43 -4.88
CA ASP A 300 -5.18 -5.26 -5.76
C ASP A 300 -6.42 -4.40 -5.50
N ARG A 301 -7.00 -4.50 -4.28
CA ARG A 301 -8.18 -3.74 -3.86
C ARG A 301 -7.94 -2.98 -2.58
N ILE A 302 -8.54 -1.80 -2.49
CA ILE A 302 -8.50 -0.94 -1.31
C ILE A 302 -9.84 -1.08 -0.58
N HIS A 303 -9.77 -1.53 0.67
CA HIS A 303 -10.90 -1.64 1.60
C HIS A 303 -10.85 -0.47 2.58
N ASP A 304 -11.98 0.22 2.74
CA ASP A 304 -12.17 1.25 3.75
C ASP A 304 -12.51 0.61 5.10
N ILE A 305 -11.68 0.81 6.12
CA ILE A 305 -11.89 0.19 7.43
C ILE A 305 -12.58 1.17 8.39
N ALA A 306 -11.99 2.34 8.58
CA ALA A 306 -12.51 3.34 9.50
C ALA A 306 -12.20 4.74 8.99
N GLU A 307 -13.08 5.69 9.27
CA GLU A 307 -12.92 7.09 8.90
C GLU A 307 -13.02 7.98 10.14
N TYR A 308 -12.18 9.02 10.18
CA TYR A 308 -12.09 9.98 11.25
C TYR A 308 -12.28 11.37 10.67
N TYR A 309 -13.29 12.08 11.16
CA TYR A 309 -13.62 13.43 10.71
C TYR A 309 -14.10 14.28 11.87
N ARG A 310 -14.11 15.61 11.68
CA ARG A 310 -14.56 16.54 12.72
C ARG A 310 -16.07 16.77 12.63
N LYS A 311 -16.76 16.59 13.75
CA LYS A 311 -18.15 17.02 13.97
C LYS A 311 -18.22 17.86 15.23
N GLU A 312 -18.72 19.09 15.12
CA GLU A 312 -18.81 20.04 16.25
C GLU A 312 -17.47 20.27 16.97
N GLY A 313 -16.36 20.28 16.22
CA GLY A 313 -15.00 20.50 16.74
C GLY A 313 -14.37 19.28 17.43
N LYS A 314 -15.04 18.12 17.45
CA LYS A 314 -14.49 16.86 17.99
C LYS A 314 -14.27 15.85 16.88
N TRP A 315 -13.24 15.02 17.05
CA TRP A 315 -13.03 13.86 16.19
C TRP A 315 -14.11 12.81 16.46
N VAL A 316 -14.70 12.30 15.39
CA VAL A 316 -15.65 11.19 15.38
C VAL A 316 -15.02 10.06 14.59
N GLU A 317 -15.10 8.84 15.13
CA GLU A 317 -14.72 7.60 14.45
C GLU A 317 -15.98 6.96 13.85
N ASP A 318 -15.93 6.66 12.57
CA ASP A 318 -16.94 5.91 11.83
C ASP A 318 -16.31 4.62 11.30
N ILE A 319 -16.74 3.47 11.84
CA ILE A 319 -16.22 2.16 11.46
C ILE A 319 -17.02 1.68 10.25
N ILE A 320 -16.33 1.51 9.12
CA ILE A 320 -16.91 1.15 7.82
C ILE A 320 -16.92 -0.37 7.66
N ASP A 321 -15.78 -1.02 7.89
CA ASP A 321 -15.63 -2.48 7.84
C ASP A 321 -15.39 -2.99 9.26
N ASN A 322 -16.49 -3.31 9.95
CA ASN A 322 -16.43 -3.77 11.32
C ASN A 322 -15.69 -5.11 11.44
N GLU A 323 -15.76 -6.00 10.46
CA GLU A 323 -15.15 -7.33 10.56
C GLU A 323 -13.63 -7.26 10.49
N ARG A 324 -13.08 -6.54 9.50
CA ARG A 324 -11.63 -6.28 9.41
C ARG A 324 -11.14 -5.46 10.60
N PHE A 325 -11.92 -4.46 11.04
CA PHE A 325 -11.56 -3.66 12.21
C PHE A 325 -11.51 -4.50 13.50
N GLN A 326 -12.52 -5.34 13.74
CA GLN A 326 -12.55 -6.22 14.93
C GLN A 326 -11.45 -7.27 14.89
N ALA A 327 -11.27 -7.95 13.74
CA ALA A 327 -10.20 -8.92 13.55
C ALA A 327 -8.83 -8.29 13.86
N ARG A 328 -8.59 -7.08 13.35
CA ARG A 328 -7.36 -6.36 13.63
C ARG A 328 -7.20 -5.98 15.11
N ARG A 329 -8.28 -5.56 15.77
CA ARG A 329 -8.29 -5.18 17.18
C ARG A 329 -7.95 -6.34 18.12
N ILE A 330 -8.33 -7.57 17.75
CA ILE A 330 -8.01 -8.79 18.52
C ILE A 330 -6.73 -9.49 18.06
N GLY A 331 -6.07 -8.97 17.02
CA GLY A 331 -4.82 -9.53 16.48
C GLY A 331 -5.02 -10.77 15.61
N GLU A 332 -6.20 -10.97 15.02
CA GLU A 332 -6.48 -12.06 14.09
C GLU A 332 -6.36 -11.62 12.64
N ASN A 333 -5.87 -12.52 11.78
CA ASN A 333 -5.96 -12.33 10.35
C ASN A 333 -7.42 -12.42 9.88
N TYR A 334 -7.82 -11.51 9.00
CA TYR A 334 -9.12 -11.57 8.33
C TYR A 334 -8.98 -12.13 6.91
N ASP A 335 -8.12 -11.54 6.09
CA ASP A 335 -8.03 -11.84 4.66
C ASP A 335 -7.10 -13.04 4.36
N MET A 336 -6.15 -13.34 5.26
CA MET A 336 -5.32 -14.55 5.14
C MET A 336 -6.03 -15.85 5.56
N LYS A 337 -7.30 -15.81 6.00
CA LYS A 337 -8.11 -17.00 6.33
C LYS A 337 -8.64 -17.75 5.08
N VAL A 338 -8.59 -17.11 3.91
CA VAL A 338 -9.10 -17.64 2.64
C VAL A 338 -7.92 -17.97 1.74
N GLU A 339 -7.89 -19.19 1.18
CA GLU A 339 -6.93 -19.52 0.12
C GLU A 339 -7.05 -18.48 -1.01
N LYS A 340 -5.96 -17.75 -1.26
CA LYS A 340 -5.83 -16.85 -2.41
C LYS A 340 -5.98 -17.70 -3.68
N TYR A 341 -7.18 -17.74 -4.25
CA TYR A 341 -7.45 -18.42 -5.52
C TYR A 341 -7.87 -17.36 -6.55
N SER A 342 -7.05 -17.15 -7.58
CA SER A 342 -7.43 -16.45 -8.81
C SER A 342 -7.13 -17.37 -10.00
N HIS A 343 -7.90 -18.46 -10.17
CA HIS A 343 -7.52 -19.56 -11.08
C HIS A 343 -8.03 -19.43 -12.52
N ILE A 344 -8.09 -18.21 -13.05
CA ILE A 344 -8.26 -18.03 -14.48
C ILE A 344 -6.98 -17.42 -15.04
N PRO A 345 -6.12 -18.21 -15.70
CA PRO A 345 -4.88 -17.72 -16.30
C PRO A 345 -5.09 -16.49 -17.18
N GLU A 346 -6.23 -16.42 -17.88
CA GLU A 346 -6.60 -15.28 -18.71
C GLU A 346 -6.82 -13.99 -17.89
N ILE A 347 -7.33 -14.07 -16.65
CA ILE A 347 -7.51 -12.93 -15.74
C ILE A 347 -6.18 -12.50 -15.13
N GLU A 348 -5.35 -13.44 -14.68
CA GLU A 348 -4.02 -13.13 -14.15
C GLU A 348 -3.16 -12.44 -15.22
N LEU A 349 -3.19 -12.97 -16.44
CA LEU A 349 -2.50 -12.39 -17.57
C LEU A 349 -3.01 -10.98 -17.90
N PHE A 350 -4.33 -10.76 -17.86
CA PHE A 350 -4.89 -9.42 -18.03
C PHE A 350 -4.46 -8.46 -16.91
N LYS A 351 -4.48 -8.91 -15.66
CA LYS A 351 -4.05 -8.09 -14.51
C LYS A 351 -2.59 -7.69 -14.63
N ASP A 352 -1.71 -8.61 -15.00
CA ASP A 352 -0.29 -8.32 -15.26
C ASP A 352 -0.10 -7.25 -16.33
N ILE A 353 -0.83 -7.37 -17.44
CA ILE A 353 -0.79 -6.40 -18.53
C ILE A 353 -1.33 -5.04 -18.05
N LYS A 354 -2.51 -5.04 -17.41
CA LYS A 354 -3.15 -3.83 -16.85
C LYS A 354 -2.21 -3.12 -15.88
N ASN A 355 -1.62 -3.85 -14.94
CA ASN A 355 -0.70 -3.30 -13.94
C ASN A 355 0.49 -2.62 -14.61
N PHE A 356 1.05 -3.20 -15.67
CA PHE A 356 2.10 -2.56 -16.47
C PHE A 356 1.64 -1.23 -17.09
N PHE A 357 0.50 -1.19 -17.78
CA PHE A 357 0.01 0.05 -18.40
C PHE A 357 -0.26 1.15 -17.35
N ARG A 358 -0.76 0.76 -16.18
CA ARG A 358 -1.04 1.67 -15.07
C ARG A 358 0.20 2.29 -14.43
N MET A 359 1.39 1.68 -14.62
CA MET A 359 2.65 2.31 -14.22
C MET A 359 2.88 3.65 -14.95
N PHE A 360 2.30 3.80 -16.13
CA PHE A 360 2.43 4.99 -16.99
C PHE A 360 1.14 5.80 -17.02
N ARG A 361 0.50 5.92 -15.85
CA ARG A 361 -0.79 6.59 -15.75
C ARG A 361 -0.72 8.03 -16.25
N THR A 362 -1.67 8.42 -17.10
CA THR A 362 -1.75 9.77 -17.65
C THR A 362 -2.54 10.71 -16.75
N LEU A 363 -2.22 12.01 -16.81
CA LEU A 363 -2.94 13.07 -16.10
C LEU A 363 -4.43 13.10 -16.50
N GLU A 364 -4.70 12.81 -17.77
CA GLU A 364 -6.06 12.70 -18.29
C GLU A 364 -6.86 11.56 -17.66
N THR A 365 -6.19 10.49 -17.23
CA THR A 365 -6.85 9.41 -16.49
C THR A 365 -7.14 9.84 -15.06
N GLU A 366 -6.19 10.51 -14.41
CA GLU A 366 -6.36 11.03 -13.05
C GLU A 366 -7.53 12.01 -12.97
N ALA A 367 -7.59 13.00 -13.87
CA ALA A 367 -8.67 13.97 -13.91
C ALA A 367 -10.06 13.31 -14.09
N ARG A 368 -10.17 12.26 -14.91
CA ARG A 368 -11.44 11.53 -15.11
C ARG A 368 -11.86 10.76 -13.87
N LEU A 369 -10.92 10.12 -13.18
CA LEU A 369 -11.20 9.40 -11.93
C LEU A 369 -11.65 10.36 -10.84
N ASP A 370 -11.00 11.50 -10.67
CA ASP A 370 -11.39 12.53 -9.71
C ASP A 370 -12.80 13.06 -9.98
N GLU A 371 -13.16 13.27 -11.25
CA GLU A 371 -14.50 13.72 -11.62
C GLU A 371 -15.57 12.65 -11.40
N LEU A 372 -15.23 11.36 -11.59
CA LEU A 372 -16.12 10.25 -11.24
C LEU A 372 -16.32 10.11 -9.73
N GLU A 373 -15.26 10.27 -8.93
CA GLU A 373 -15.35 10.29 -7.47
C GLU A 373 -16.25 11.43 -6.98
N LYS A 374 -16.06 12.66 -7.51
CA LYS A 374 -16.95 13.80 -7.22
C LYS A 374 -18.39 13.57 -7.67
N ALA A 375 -18.59 12.94 -8.82
CA ALA A 375 -19.93 12.62 -9.32
C ALA A 375 -20.66 11.69 -8.35
N ILE A 376 -19.97 10.67 -7.82
CA ILE A 376 -20.53 9.80 -6.78
C ILE A 376 -20.91 10.59 -5.53
N GLU A 377 -20.07 11.50 -5.03
CA GLU A 377 -20.36 12.29 -3.82
C GLU A 377 -21.68 13.09 -3.97
N VAL A 378 -21.93 13.64 -5.16
CA VAL A 378 -23.19 14.34 -5.47
C VAL A 378 -24.37 13.36 -5.51
N LEU A 379 -24.17 12.17 -6.08
CA LEU A 379 -25.22 11.17 -6.27
C LEU A 379 -25.64 10.47 -4.96
N GLN A 380 -24.74 10.38 -3.96
CA GLN A 380 -25.04 9.77 -2.65
C GLN A 380 -26.15 10.51 -1.86
N GLY A 381 -26.49 11.75 -2.23
CA GLY A 381 -27.64 12.46 -1.67
C GLY A 381 -29.00 12.01 -2.22
N GLU A 382 -29.03 11.36 -3.39
CA GLU A 382 -30.26 10.95 -4.10
C GLU A 382 -30.40 9.42 -4.22
N PHE A 383 -29.28 8.69 -4.20
CA PHE A 383 -29.26 7.22 -4.31
C PHE A 383 -28.63 6.62 -3.05
N THR A 384 -29.30 5.64 -2.45
CA THR A 384 -28.78 4.93 -1.27
C THR A 384 -27.50 4.15 -1.61
N ASP A 385 -27.51 3.42 -2.73
CA ASP A 385 -26.42 2.56 -3.16
C ASP A 385 -26.16 2.75 -4.65
N ILE A 386 -25.05 3.42 -4.97
CA ILE A 386 -24.55 3.65 -6.33
C ILE A 386 -23.03 3.52 -6.37
N ALA A 387 -22.52 2.70 -7.28
CA ALA A 387 -21.09 2.56 -7.53
C ALA A 387 -20.82 2.35 -9.02
N MET A 388 -19.56 2.47 -9.42
CA MET A 388 -19.16 2.26 -10.81
C MET A 388 -17.92 1.38 -10.89
N ASP A 389 -17.75 0.68 -11.99
CA ASP A 389 -16.46 0.12 -12.39
C ASP A 389 -16.01 0.81 -13.67
N VAL A 390 -14.79 1.34 -13.70
CA VAL A 390 -14.23 1.90 -14.92
C VAL A 390 -13.70 0.78 -15.82
N VAL A 391 -13.90 0.94 -17.12
CA VAL A 391 -13.36 0.07 -18.17
C VAL A 391 -12.52 0.88 -19.17
N GLY A 392 -12.04 0.22 -20.22
CA GLY A 392 -11.33 0.87 -21.32
C GLY A 392 -10.06 1.62 -20.90
N SER A 393 -9.86 2.79 -21.51
CA SER A 393 -8.64 3.60 -21.34
C SER A 393 -8.42 4.06 -19.90
N VAL A 394 -9.52 4.38 -19.19
CA VAL A 394 -9.50 4.85 -17.80
C VAL A 394 -9.07 3.71 -16.87
N ASN A 395 -9.60 2.50 -17.07
CA ASN A 395 -9.18 1.31 -16.31
C ASN A 395 -7.70 0.96 -16.53
N MET A 396 -7.20 1.16 -17.75
CA MET A 396 -5.80 0.88 -18.11
C MET A 396 -4.82 1.99 -17.69
N GLY A 397 -5.31 3.13 -17.21
CA GLY A 397 -4.46 4.25 -16.77
C GLY A 397 -3.99 5.18 -17.90
N ILE A 398 -4.40 4.98 -19.15
CA ILE A 398 -3.74 5.57 -20.33
C ILE A 398 -4.72 6.33 -21.22
N SER A 399 -5.57 7.13 -20.61
CA SER A 399 -6.46 8.07 -21.30
C SER A 399 -5.70 9.24 -21.93
N GLN A 400 -6.31 9.83 -22.94
CA GLN A 400 -5.91 11.08 -23.61
C GLN A 400 -7.10 12.05 -23.59
N GLN A 401 -6.91 13.30 -24.01
CA GLN A 401 -7.97 14.31 -24.02
C GLN A 401 -9.25 13.84 -24.73
N SER A 402 -9.11 13.17 -25.88
CA SER A 402 -10.23 12.61 -26.66
C SER A 402 -10.74 11.25 -26.16
N SER A 403 -10.31 10.78 -24.99
CA SER A 403 -10.81 9.49 -24.47
C SER A 403 -12.18 9.66 -23.82
N ASP A 404 -13.05 8.76 -24.18
CA ASP A 404 -14.30 8.41 -23.52
C ASP A 404 -14.07 7.91 -22.09
N ILE A 405 -15.14 7.98 -21.30
CA ILE A 405 -15.28 7.32 -20.01
C ILE A 405 -16.32 6.22 -20.17
N ASP A 406 -15.85 4.98 -20.12
CA ASP A 406 -16.71 3.80 -20.14
C ASP A 406 -16.87 3.29 -18.70
N VAL A 407 -18.11 3.02 -18.27
CA VAL A 407 -18.39 2.49 -16.93
C VAL A 407 -19.42 1.37 -16.92
N VAL A 408 -19.28 0.47 -15.95
CA VAL A 408 -20.34 -0.42 -15.47
C VAL A 408 -20.97 0.23 -14.25
N LEU A 409 -22.29 0.38 -14.24
CA LEU A 409 -23.02 0.99 -13.14
C LEU A 409 -23.57 -0.08 -12.20
N TYR A 410 -23.37 0.09 -10.90
CA TYR A 410 -23.95 -0.74 -9.84
C TYR A 410 -25.02 0.05 -9.09
N LEU A 411 -26.23 -0.50 -8.98
CA LEU A 411 -27.36 0.13 -8.30
C LEU A 411 -28.12 -0.91 -7.48
N ARG A 412 -28.81 -0.46 -6.43
CA ARG A 412 -29.95 -1.21 -5.87
C ARG A 412 -31.25 -0.67 -6.43
N CYS A 413 -31.90 -1.45 -7.28
CA CYS A 413 -33.19 -1.07 -7.85
C CYS A 413 -34.33 -1.73 -7.06
N GLY A 414 -35.39 -0.97 -6.75
CA GLY A 414 -36.55 -1.49 -6.01
C GLY A 414 -37.25 -2.65 -6.74
N GLN A 415 -38.15 -3.35 -6.03
CA GLN A 415 -38.91 -4.50 -6.55
C GLN A 415 -39.79 -4.08 -7.74
N ASN A 416 -39.25 -4.16 -8.98
CA ASN A 416 -39.95 -4.28 -10.27
C ASN A 416 -39.06 -3.98 -11.51
N CYS A 417 -37.76 -3.70 -11.38
CA CYS A 417 -36.87 -3.57 -12.54
C CYS A 417 -36.43 -4.95 -13.05
N ARG A 418 -37.27 -5.63 -13.84
CA ARG A 418 -36.98 -6.98 -14.36
C ARG A 418 -35.93 -7.00 -15.48
N ASP A 419 -35.68 -5.88 -16.15
CA ASP A 419 -34.68 -5.73 -17.22
C ASP A 419 -34.03 -4.35 -17.15
N LEU A 420 -32.89 -4.23 -16.45
CA LEU A 420 -32.19 -2.99 -16.06
C LEU A 420 -31.58 -2.14 -17.19
N TYR A 421 -32.20 -2.13 -18.35
CA TYR A 421 -31.94 -1.19 -19.41
C TYR A 421 -32.90 0.01 -19.33
N GLU A 422 -33.13 0.70 -20.45
CA GLU A 422 -33.88 1.94 -20.57
C GLU A 422 -35.31 1.93 -19.97
N GLN A 423 -35.80 0.83 -19.40
CA GLN A 423 -37.11 0.74 -18.77
C GLN A 423 -37.07 1.00 -17.24
N CYS A 424 -35.92 0.89 -16.58
CA CYS A 424 -35.81 1.15 -15.14
C CYS A 424 -35.68 2.65 -14.83
N GLY A 425 -36.60 3.17 -14.00
CA GLY A 425 -36.60 4.59 -13.62
C GLY A 425 -35.36 5.01 -12.82
N CYS A 426 -34.87 4.12 -11.94
CA CYS A 426 -33.66 4.34 -11.16
C CYS A 426 -32.42 4.48 -12.07
N TYR A 427 -32.27 3.57 -13.04
CA TYR A 427 -31.21 3.64 -14.05
C TYR A 427 -31.28 4.93 -14.87
N ARG A 428 -32.45 5.30 -15.40
CA ARG A 428 -32.60 6.55 -16.18
C ARG A 428 -32.21 7.77 -15.37
N GLN A 429 -32.69 7.86 -14.12
CA GLN A 429 -32.37 8.98 -13.25
C GLN A 429 -30.86 9.04 -12.97
N ALA A 430 -30.23 7.90 -12.66
CA ALA A 430 -28.79 7.82 -12.44
C ALA A 430 -28.02 8.24 -13.70
N LYS A 431 -28.38 7.70 -14.87
CA LYS A 431 -27.77 8.04 -16.16
C LYS A 431 -27.87 9.54 -16.45
N THR A 432 -29.07 10.13 -16.37
CA THR A 432 -29.28 11.56 -16.63
C THR A 432 -28.44 12.42 -15.69
N LYS A 433 -28.38 12.08 -14.40
CA LYS A 433 -27.58 12.84 -13.42
C LYS A 433 -26.08 12.73 -13.69
N ILE A 434 -25.60 11.54 -14.04
CA ILE A 434 -24.19 11.37 -14.41
C ILE A 434 -23.89 12.18 -15.68
N GLU A 435 -24.75 12.13 -16.70
CA GLU A 435 -24.62 12.95 -17.92
C GLU A 435 -24.62 14.46 -17.62
N GLU A 436 -25.45 14.93 -16.67
CA GLU A 436 -25.44 16.33 -16.22
C GLU A 436 -24.12 16.74 -15.55
N ILE A 437 -23.50 15.84 -14.78
CA ILE A 437 -22.28 16.14 -14.03
C ILE A 437 -21.03 16.07 -14.94
N ILE A 438 -20.91 15.01 -15.75
CA ILE A 438 -19.67 14.73 -16.52
C ILE A 438 -19.84 14.83 -18.04
N GLY A 439 -21.06 14.71 -18.58
CA GLY A 439 -21.30 14.67 -20.03
C GLY A 439 -20.98 15.98 -20.76
N GLY A 440 -20.95 17.10 -20.05
CA GLY A 440 -20.47 18.39 -20.60
C GLY A 440 -18.94 18.48 -20.72
N LYS A 441 -18.19 17.58 -20.09
CA LYS A 441 -16.72 17.59 -20.04
C LYS A 441 -16.09 16.44 -20.81
N TYR A 442 -16.71 15.26 -20.79
CA TYR A 442 -16.20 14.04 -21.40
C TYR A 442 -17.31 13.31 -22.15
N GLU A 443 -16.96 12.63 -23.24
CA GLU A 443 -17.82 11.59 -23.79
C GLU A 443 -17.91 10.45 -22.76
N PHE A 444 -19.12 9.97 -22.53
CA PHE A 444 -19.44 9.04 -21.43
C PHE A 444 -20.41 7.97 -21.92
N GLU A 445 -20.10 6.71 -21.61
CA GLU A 445 -20.92 5.56 -21.96
C GLU A 445 -21.09 4.62 -20.75
N ILE A 446 -22.33 4.25 -20.45
CA ILE A 446 -22.64 3.18 -19.50
C ILE A 446 -22.75 1.89 -20.29
N ILE A 447 -21.72 1.05 -20.22
CA ILE A 447 -21.62 -0.18 -20.99
C ILE A 447 -22.49 -1.31 -20.42
N ASP A 448 -22.77 -1.28 -19.11
CA ASP A 448 -23.63 -2.24 -18.44
C ASP A 448 -24.17 -1.68 -17.12
N CYS A 449 -25.26 -2.29 -16.62
CA CYS A 449 -25.86 -1.99 -15.33
C CYS A 449 -26.16 -3.27 -14.55
N ILE A 450 -25.72 -3.33 -13.29
CA ILE A 450 -25.82 -4.50 -12.41
C ILE A 450 -26.69 -4.17 -11.18
N ASP A 451 -27.74 -4.96 -10.95
CA ASP A 451 -28.55 -4.86 -9.72
C ASP A 451 -27.88 -5.59 -8.57
N LEU A 452 -27.48 -4.85 -7.55
CA LEU A 452 -26.92 -5.46 -6.35
C LEU A 452 -27.96 -6.28 -5.58
N ASN A 453 -29.26 -5.98 -5.70
CA ASN A 453 -30.31 -6.81 -5.08
C ASN A 453 -30.41 -8.20 -5.71
N VAL A 454 -30.25 -8.28 -7.05
CA VAL A 454 -30.30 -9.56 -7.77
C VAL A 454 -29.03 -10.37 -7.49
N VAL A 455 -27.87 -9.72 -7.48
CA VAL A 455 -26.59 -10.36 -7.15
C VAL A 455 -26.63 -10.94 -5.74
N GLU A 456 -27.04 -10.14 -4.75
CA GLU A 456 -27.15 -10.58 -3.36
C GLU A 456 -28.08 -11.78 -3.22
N GLN A 457 -29.30 -11.68 -3.78
CA GLN A 457 -30.28 -12.76 -3.75
C GLN A 457 -29.74 -14.03 -4.41
N SER A 458 -29.02 -13.89 -5.52
CA SER A 458 -28.41 -15.01 -6.24
C SER A 458 -27.30 -15.68 -5.43
N ILE A 459 -26.48 -14.93 -4.70
CA ILE A 459 -25.42 -15.48 -3.85
C ILE A 459 -26.06 -16.24 -2.68
N VAL A 460 -27.03 -15.63 -1.99
CA VAL A 460 -27.74 -16.24 -0.86
C VAL A 460 -28.47 -17.53 -1.27
N THR A 461 -29.08 -17.54 -2.45
CA THR A 461 -29.80 -18.73 -2.98
C THR A 461 -28.90 -19.71 -3.72
N LYS A 462 -27.60 -19.43 -3.85
CA LYS A 462 -26.63 -20.22 -4.64
C LYS A 462 -27.11 -20.49 -6.07
N ASN A 463 -27.63 -19.45 -6.74
CA ASN A 463 -28.05 -19.55 -8.13
C ASN A 463 -26.85 -19.41 -9.08
N TYR A 464 -26.30 -20.54 -9.53
CA TYR A 464 -25.13 -20.60 -10.43
C TYR A 464 -25.43 -20.07 -11.85
N GLU A 465 -26.70 -20.06 -12.24
CA GLU A 465 -27.18 -19.68 -13.59
C GLU A 465 -27.56 -18.20 -13.68
N CYS A 466 -27.38 -17.42 -12.61
CA CYS A 466 -27.74 -16.01 -12.63
C CYS A 466 -26.74 -15.18 -13.46
N GLU A 467 -27.15 -14.77 -14.66
CA GLU A 467 -26.34 -13.96 -15.57
C GLU A 467 -25.86 -12.64 -14.94
N VAL A 468 -26.69 -11.99 -14.10
CA VAL A 468 -26.33 -10.74 -13.43
C VAL A 468 -25.17 -10.95 -12.45
N THR A 469 -25.20 -12.03 -11.67
CA THR A 469 -24.13 -12.41 -10.74
C THR A 469 -22.86 -12.82 -11.48
N GLN A 470 -22.98 -13.55 -12.59
CA GLN A 470 -21.82 -13.90 -13.42
C GLN A 470 -21.15 -12.64 -14.00
N ARG A 471 -21.92 -11.68 -14.52
CA ARG A 471 -21.37 -10.40 -15.01
C ARG A 471 -20.73 -9.58 -13.88
N PHE A 472 -21.36 -9.54 -12.70
CA PHE A 472 -20.77 -8.92 -11.51
C PHE A 472 -19.38 -9.50 -11.22
N VAL A 473 -19.27 -10.82 -11.09
CA VAL A 473 -17.98 -11.49 -10.83
C VAL A 473 -16.95 -11.20 -11.93
N ALA A 474 -17.38 -11.15 -13.19
CA ALA A 474 -16.51 -10.82 -14.32
C ALA A 474 -15.92 -9.41 -14.19
N TYR A 475 -16.76 -8.38 -14.04
CA TYR A 475 -16.31 -6.99 -13.93
C TYR A 475 -15.42 -6.78 -12.71
N ARG A 476 -15.84 -7.31 -11.56
CA ARG A 476 -15.05 -7.23 -10.33
C ARG A 476 -13.64 -7.83 -10.45
N SER A 477 -13.45 -8.78 -11.35
CA SER A 477 -12.15 -9.43 -11.55
C SER A 477 -11.15 -8.62 -12.38
N ILE A 478 -11.62 -7.68 -13.21
CA ILE A 478 -10.78 -6.98 -14.20
C ILE A 478 -10.89 -5.45 -14.16
N CYS A 479 -11.96 -4.91 -13.60
CA CYS A 479 -12.25 -3.48 -13.54
C CYS A 479 -11.70 -2.82 -12.26
N ARG A 480 -11.73 -1.49 -12.25
CA ARG A 480 -11.39 -0.69 -11.08
C ARG A 480 -12.66 0.00 -10.55
N PRO A 481 -13.00 -0.17 -9.25
CA PRO A 481 -14.21 0.41 -8.69
C PRO A 481 -14.06 1.90 -8.40
N ILE A 482 -15.18 2.61 -8.49
CA ILE A 482 -15.46 3.93 -7.93
C ILE A 482 -16.62 3.73 -6.94
N ASN A 483 -16.47 4.24 -5.72
CA ASN A 483 -17.35 3.98 -4.57
C ASN A 483 -17.43 2.49 -4.16
N TYR A 484 -16.28 1.89 -3.88
CA TYR A 484 -16.21 0.48 -3.50
C TYR A 484 -17.04 0.12 -2.24
N LYS A 485 -17.30 1.09 -1.36
CA LYS A 485 -18.12 0.92 -0.14
C LYS A 485 -19.47 0.24 -0.41
N VAL A 486 -20.10 0.52 -1.55
CA VAL A 486 -21.40 -0.07 -1.92
C VAL A 486 -21.27 -1.51 -2.44
N ILE A 487 -20.12 -1.85 -3.01
CA ILE A 487 -19.83 -3.15 -3.61
C ILE A 487 -19.30 -4.13 -2.55
N ALA A 488 -18.50 -3.65 -1.59
CA ALA A 488 -17.78 -4.47 -0.62
C ALA A 488 -18.68 -5.51 0.09
N PRO A 489 -19.86 -5.16 0.63
CA PRO A 489 -20.71 -6.13 1.33
C PRO A 489 -21.14 -7.30 0.44
N ILE A 490 -21.38 -7.07 -0.84
CA ILE A 490 -21.79 -8.13 -1.79
C ILE A 490 -20.63 -9.07 -2.10
N GLU A 491 -19.41 -8.53 -2.23
CA GLU A 491 -18.22 -9.35 -2.43
C GLU A 491 -17.85 -10.15 -1.19
N ASP A 492 -18.06 -9.61 0.01
CA ASP A 492 -17.82 -10.33 1.26
C ASP A 492 -18.75 -11.56 1.36
N ILE A 493 -20.05 -11.41 1.10
CA ILE A 493 -20.99 -12.55 1.07
C ILE A 493 -20.60 -13.57 -0.03
N LEU A 494 -20.11 -13.11 -1.19
CA LEU A 494 -19.60 -14.00 -2.23
C LEU A 494 -18.37 -14.80 -1.76
N ASN A 495 -17.50 -14.19 -0.96
CA ASN A 495 -16.27 -14.81 -0.46
C ASN A 495 -16.52 -15.82 0.67
N GLU A 496 -17.64 -15.74 1.38
CA GLU A 496 -18.04 -16.76 2.37
C GLU A 496 -18.23 -18.15 1.74
N ASN A 497 -18.52 -18.21 0.43
CA ASN A 497 -18.77 -19.46 -0.29
C ASN A 497 -17.87 -19.59 -1.54
N ILE A 498 -16.61 -19.96 -1.29
CA ILE A 498 -15.57 -20.13 -2.32
C ILE A 498 -15.95 -21.14 -3.40
N GLU A 499 -16.68 -22.21 -3.07
CA GLU A 499 -17.12 -23.19 -4.06
C GLU A 499 -18.08 -22.57 -5.08
N PHE A 500 -19.05 -21.77 -4.59
CA PHE A 500 -19.99 -21.03 -5.45
C PHE A 500 -19.26 -20.01 -6.34
N ARG A 501 -18.34 -19.24 -5.75
CA ARG A 501 -17.51 -18.29 -6.50
C ARG A 501 -16.68 -18.99 -7.58
N ARG A 502 -16.07 -20.14 -7.28
CA ARG A 502 -15.23 -20.90 -8.23
C ARG A 502 -16.02 -21.38 -9.44
N GLU A 503 -17.24 -21.85 -9.25
CA GLU A 503 -18.10 -22.27 -10.36
C GLU A 503 -18.51 -21.09 -11.25
N LEU A 504 -18.86 -19.95 -10.65
CA LEU A 504 -19.17 -18.72 -11.39
C LEU A 504 -17.94 -18.23 -12.18
N GLU A 505 -16.76 -18.17 -11.56
CA GLU A 505 -15.52 -17.81 -12.25
C GLU A 505 -15.24 -18.79 -13.40
N GLY A 506 -15.43 -20.10 -13.17
CA GLY A 506 -15.27 -21.14 -14.19
C GLY A 506 -16.17 -20.95 -15.41
N SER A 507 -17.44 -20.56 -15.23
CA SER A 507 -18.37 -20.32 -16.33
C SER A 507 -18.00 -19.07 -17.15
N ILE A 508 -17.44 -18.05 -16.50
CA ILE A 508 -17.03 -16.78 -17.14
C ILE A 508 -15.75 -16.95 -17.98
N ARG A 509 -14.92 -17.98 -17.74
CA ARG A 509 -13.69 -18.22 -18.52
C ARG A 509 -13.92 -18.29 -20.04
N SER A 510 -15.01 -18.94 -20.45
CA SER A 510 -15.38 -19.03 -21.87
C SER A 510 -15.73 -17.66 -22.46
N TYR A 511 -16.40 -16.80 -21.67
CA TYR A 511 -16.69 -15.42 -22.06
C TYR A 511 -15.42 -14.59 -22.20
N PHE A 512 -14.45 -14.70 -21.27
CA PHE A 512 -13.18 -13.98 -21.38
C PHE A 512 -12.38 -14.36 -22.63
N ARG A 513 -12.36 -15.64 -23.02
CA ARG A 513 -11.71 -16.08 -24.26
C ARG A 513 -12.34 -15.47 -25.50
N ILE A 514 -13.67 -15.41 -25.54
CA ILE A 514 -14.40 -14.77 -26.65
C ILE A 514 -14.14 -13.26 -26.64
N PHE A 515 -14.23 -12.61 -25.49
CA PHE A 515 -13.98 -11.17 -25.35
C PHE A 515 -12.55 -10.78 -25.78
N ALA A 516 -11.55 -11.54 -25.33
CA ALA A 516 -10.13 -11.31 -25.64
C ALA A 516 -9.82 -11.36 -27.15
N THR A 517 -10.62 -12.10 -27.92
CA THR A 517 -10.45 -12.28 -29.36
C THR A 517 -11.35 -11.35 -30.19
N THR A 518 -12.11 -10.46 -29.56
CA THR A 518 -12.92 -9.47 -30.29
C THR A 518 -12.03 -8.41 -30.97
N SER A 519 -12.40 -8.04 -32.20
CA SER A 519 -11.65 -7.04 -32.98
C SER A 519 -11.61 -5.66 -32.33
N GLN A 520 -12.65 -5.29 -31.57
CA GLN A 520 -12.71 -4.04 -30.81
C GLN A 520 -11.72 -4.03 -29.62
N HIS A 521 -11.61 -5.15 -28.91
CA HIS A 521 -10.66 -5.28 -27.80
C HIS A 521 -9.21 -5.32 -28.28
N MET A 522 -8.93 -6.03 -29.39
CA MET A 522 -7.61 -5.99 -30.03
C MET A 522 -7.21 -4.56 -30.44
N ARG A 523 -8.12 -3.82 -31.10
CA ARG A 523 -7.89 -2.41 -31.46
C ARG A 523 -7.66 -1.52 -30.24
N SER A 524 -8.27 -1.84 -29.10
CA SER A 524 -8.04 -1.12 -27.84
C SER A 524 -6.59 -1.31 -27.38
N PHE A 525 -6.02 -2.52 -27.47
CA PHE A 525 -4.61 -2.75 -27.17
C PHE A 525 -3.65 -2.05 -28.13
N ASP A 526 -3.97 -1.97 -29.42
CA ASP A 526 -3.19 -1.18 -30.38
C ASP A 526 -3.20 0.31 -30.01
N LYS A 527 -4.37 0.84 -29.62
CA LYS A 527 -4.53 2.21 -29.11
C LYS A 527 -3.67 2.41 -27.86
N TYR A 528 -3.66 1.44 -26.94
CA TYR A 528 -2.89 1.49 -25.71
C TYR A 528 -1.38 1.52 -25.97
N GLU A 529 -0.88 0.65 -26.84
CA GLU A 529 0.54 0.64 -27.22
C GLU A 529 0.94 1.93 -27.96
N SER A 530 0.09 2.43 -28.86
CA SER A 530 0.31 3.71 -29.56
C SER A 530 0.45 4.88 -28.58
N ARG A 531 -0.38 4.90 -27.54
CA ARG A 531 -0.33 5.93 -26.50
C ARG A 531 0.94 5.86 -25.67
N LEU A 532 1.35 4.66 -25.23
CA LEU A 532 2.65 4.48 -24.56
C LEU A 532 3.81 4.99 -25.43
N LYS A 533 3.79 4.66 -26.74
CA LYS A 533 4.80 5.17 -27.68
C LYS A 533 4.78 6.70 -27.78
N SER A 534 3.61 7.31 -27.77
CA SER A 534 3.46 8.78 -27.85
C SER A 534 4.07 9.51 -26.64
N ILE A 535 4.10 8.87 -25.47
CA ILE A 535 4.76 9.38 -24.26
C ILE A 535 6.21 8.88 -24.11
N GLY A 536 6.79 8.31 -25.18
CA GLY A 536 8.20 7.91 -25.24
C GLY A 536 8.52 6.55 -24.61
N ILE A 537 7.52 5.76 -24.22
CA ILE A 537 7.73 4.48 -23.54
C ILE A 537 7.65 3.33 -24.54
N LYS A 538 8.74 2.57 -24.63
CA LYS A 538 8.81 1.35 -25.44
C LYS A 538 8.31 0.16 -24.63
N LEU A 539 7.30 -0.53 -25.14
CA LEU A 539 6.76 -1.75 -24.56
C LEU A 539 7.87 -2.84 -24.47
N PRO A 540 8.18 -3.38 -23.27
CA PRO A 540 9.12 -4.50 -23.12
C PRO A 540 8.61 -5.76 -23.82
N GLU A 541 9.52 -6.59 -24.33
CA GLU A 541 9.12 -7.83 -25.04
C GLU A 541 8.35 -8.78 -24.13
N SER A 542 8.72 -8.86 -22.84
CA SER A 542 7.99 -9.68 -21.86
C SER A 542 6.52 -9.29 -21.72
N ILE A 543 6.17 -8.01 -21.81
CA ILE A 543 4.78 -7.54 -21.77
C ILE A 543 4.10 -7.73 -23.13
N ARG A 544 4.83 -7.54 -24.23
CA ARG A 544 4.33 -7.81 -25.58
C ARG A 544 3.93 -9.28 -25.73
N ASP A 545 4.73 -10.20 -25.21
CA ASP A 545 4.44 -11.63 -25.22
C ASP A 545 3.23 -11.95 -24.36
N LYS A 546 3.08 -11.32 -23.18
CA LYS A 546 1.86 -11.43 -22.37
C LYS A 546 0.62 -10.94 -23.13
N ILE A 547 0.69 -9.80 -23.83
CA ILE A 547 -0.41 -9.27 -24.64
C ILE A 547 -0.77 -10.24 -25.78
N ARG A 548 0.23 -10.77 -26.50
CA ARG A 548 0.02 -11.77 -27.56
C ARG A 548 -0.66 -13.02 -27.02
N GLN A 549 -0.18 -13.53 -25.87
CA GLN A 549 -0.75 -14.68 -25.20
C GLN A 549 -2.20 -14.42 -24.76
N TYR A 550 -2.49 -13.23 -24.25
CA TYR A 550 -3.83 -12.83 -23.79
C TYR A 550 -4.82 -12.71 -24.95
N LEU A 551 -4.41 -12.04 -26.03
CA LEU A 551 -5.20 -11.86 -27.24
C LEU A 551 -5.24 -13.10 -28.14
N GLN A 552 -4.52 -14.17 -27.77
CA GLN A 552 -4.38 -15.42 -28.54
C GLN A 552 -3.90 -15.18 -29.99
N VAL A 553 -3.05 -14.18 -30.20
CA VAL A 553 -2.49 -13.85 -31.51
C VAL A 553 -1.38 -14.86 -31.83
N ALA A 554 -1.59 -15.72 -32.84
CA ALA A 554 -0.59 -16.67 -33.30
C ALA A 554 0.69 -15.95 -33.76
N HIS A 555 1.86 -16.57 -33.52
CA HIS A 555 3.12 -16.13 -34.11
C HIS A 555 2.98 -16.11 -35.64
N PRO A 556 3.42 -15.04 -36.33
CA PRO A 556 3.52 -15.05 -37.79
C PRO A 556 4.58 -16.01 -38.36
N ASP A 557 5.28 -16.78 -37.52
CA ASP A 557 6.29 -17.76 -37.92
C ASP A 557 6.12 -19.05 -37.11
N ASN A 558 5.25 -19.93 -37.60
CA ASN A 558 5.40 -21.39 -37.62
C ASN A 558 4.27 -22.05 -38.43
#